data_AF-A0AAW4YE17-F1
#
_entry.id   AF-A0AAW4YE17-F1
#
_cell.length_a   1.000
_cell.length_b   1.000
_cell.length_c   1.000
_cell.angle_alpha   90.00
_cell.angle_beta   90.00
_cell.angle_gamma   90.00
#
_symmetry.space_group_name_H-M   'P 1'
#
loop_
_entity.id
_entity.type
_entity.pdbx_description
1 polymer ?
#
loop_
_entity_poly.entity_id
_entity_poly.type
_entity_poly.pdbx_seq_one_letter_code
_entity_poly.pdbx_strand_id
1 'polypeptide(L)'
;PKDISIAITGGGIFGALFQIYFFDKFMKYFSELTFIAWSLIYSVIVLVLLVIADGYWTIMVISFVVFIGFDMIRPAITNYFSNIAGDRQGFAGGLNSTFTSMGNFIGPLIAG
;
A
#
# COMPACT_ATOMS: atom_id res chain seq x y z
N PRO A 1 -0.49 25.92 -7.51
CA PRO A 1 -1.54 24.96 -7.91
C PRO A 1 -1.10 23.96 -9.00
N LYS A 2 -0.56 24.44 -10.13
CA LYS A 2 -0.06 23.57 -11.22
C LYS A 2 1.09 22.65 -10.77
N ASP A 3 2.01 23.15 -9.96
CA ASP A 3 3.18 22.36 -9.51
C ASP A 3 2.79 21.19 -8.60
N ILE A 4 1.78 21.40 -7.75
CA ILE A 4 1.23 20.35 -6.87
C ILE A 4 0.52 19.29 -7.72
N SER A 5 -0.25 19.69 -8.73
CA SER A 5 -0.90 18.75 -9.64
C SER A 5 0.10 17.94 -10.45
N ILE A 6 1.19 18.53 -10.93
CA ILE A 6 2.26 17.83 -11.67
C ILE A 6 2.98 16.85 -10.74
N ALA A 7 3.29 17.24 -9.50
CA ALA A 7 3.92 16.36 -8.52
C ALA A 7 3.03 15.16 -8.16
N ILE A 8 1.74 15.37 -7.92
CA ILE A 8 0.79 14.30 -7.60
C ILE A 8 0.58 13.37 -8.80
N THR A 9 0.43 13.93 -10.01
CA THR A 9 0.20 13.14 -11.22
C THR A 9 1.45 12.34 -11.60
N GLY A 10 2.63 12.99 -11.57
CA GLY A 10 3.90 12.34 -11.83
C GLY A 10 4.21 11.25 -10.80
N GLY A 11 4.05 11.56 -9.51
CA GLY A 11 4.22 10.59 -8.42
C GLY A 11 3.27 9.40 -8.54
N GLY A 12 2.00 9.65 -8.87
CA GLY A 12 1.00 8.59 -9.07
C GLY A 12 1.33 7.67 -10.24
N ILE A 13 1.78 8.21 -11.37
CA ILE A 13 2.19 7.41 -12.54
C ILE A 13 3.44 6.59 -12.21
N PHE A 14 4.45 7.21 -11.62
CA PHE A 14 5.68 6.51 -11.24
C PHE A 14 5.40 5.42 -10.20
N GLY A 15 4.57 5.71 -9.19
CA GLY A 15 4.13 4.72 -8.21
C GLY A 15 3.42 3.54 -8.86
N ALA A 16 2.46 3.78 -9.77
CA ALA A 16 1.76 2.72 -10.48
C ALA A 16 2.71 1.86 -11.35
N LEU A 17 3.68 2.47 -12.03
CA LEU A 17 4.68 1.75 -12.83
C LEU A 17 5.60 0.90 -11.95
N PHE A 18 6.08 1.45 -10.85
CA PHE A 18 6.89 0.72 -9.86
C PHE A 18 6.10 -0.45 -9.29
N GLN A 19 4.83 -0.21 -8.95
CA GLN A 19 3.93 -1.22 -8.43
C GLN A 19 3.77 -2.37 -9.42
N ILE A 20 3.43 -2.12 -10.69
CA ILE A 20 3.27 -3.17 -11.71
C ILE A 20 4.57 -3.97 -11.89
N TYR A 21 5.72 -3.27 -11.99
CA TYR A 21 7.00 -3.94 -12.26
C TYR A 21 7.50 -4.79 -11.09
N PHE A 22 7.46 -4.27 -9.86
CA PHE A 22 7.97 -4.98 -8.69
C PHE A 22 6.98 -6.04 -8.19
N PHE A 23 5.68 -5.76 -8.24
CA PHE A 23 4.67 -6.66 -7.69
C PHE A 23 4.68 -8.04 -8.36
N ASP A 24 4.67 -8.10 -9.70
CA ASP A 24 4.73 -9.37 -10.43
C ASP A 24 5.98 -10.19 -10.06
N LYS A 25 7.11 -9.49 -9.87
CA LYS A 25 8.38 -10.13 -9.50
C LYS A 25 8.32 -10.71 -8.09
N PHE A 26 7.77 -9.99 -7.12
CA PHE A 26 7.64 -10.47 -5.75
C PHE A 26 6.60 -11.58 -5.59
N MET A 27 5.46 -11.48 -6.28
CA MET A 27 4.41 -12.52 -6.26
C MET A 27 4.84 -13.83 -6.91
N LYS A 28 5.86 -13.81 -7.77
CA LYS A 28 6.47 -15.04 -8.30
C LYS A 28 7.21 -15.86 -7.23
N TYR A 29 7.74 -15.22 -6.18
CA TYR A 29 8.53 -15.89 -5.14
C TYR A 29 7.76 -16.12 -3.83
N PHE A 30 6.72 -15.34 -3.56
CA PHE A 30 5.94 -15.40 -2.33
C PHE A 30 4.48 -15.76 -2.62
N SER A 31 3.85 -16.55 -1.74
CA SER A 31 2.39 -16.68 -1.76
C SER A 31 1.74 -15.38 -1.29
N GLU A 32 0.60 -15.04 -1.89
CA GLU A 32 -0.09 -13.76 -1.68
C GLU A 32 -0.39 -13.50 -0.20
N LEU A 33 -0.91 -14.52 0.51
CA LEU A 33 -1.21 -14.41 1.94
C LEU A 33 0.04 -14.19 2.80
N THR A 34 1.13 -14.89 2.49
CA THR A 34 2.40 -14.76 3.22
C THR A 34 2.98 -13.36 3.01
N PHE A 35 2.91 -12.85 1.78
CA PHE A 35 3.37 -11.51 1.46
C PHE A 35 2.56 -10.42 2.19
N ILE A 36 1.23 -10.55 2.24
CA ILE A 36 0.37 -9.62 3.00
C ILE A 36 0.76 -9.63 4.48
N ALA A 37 0.90 -10.81 5.09
CA ALA A 37 1.25 -10.93 6.50
C ALA A 37 2.62 -10.30 6.83
N TRP A 38 3.65 -10.58 6.02
CA TRP A 38 4.97 -9.95 6.19
C TRP A 38 4.94 -8.45 5.98
N SER A 39 4.17 -7.97 4.99
CA SER A 39 4.02 -6.54 4.73
C SER A 39 3.35 -5.82 5.91
N LEU A 40 2.34 -6.43 6.55
CA LEU A 40 1.70 -5.86 7.74
C LEU A 40 2.67 -5.77 8.93
N ILE A 41 3.44 -6.82 9.19
CA ILE A 41 4.46 -6.80 10.26
C ILE A 41 5.52 -5.73 9.98
N TYR A 42 6.00 -5.68 8.74
CA TYR A 42 6.93 -4.66 8.28
C TYR A 42 6.38 -3.24 8.46
N SER A 43 5.13 -2.99 8.05
CA SER A 43 4.46 -1.70 8.20
C SER A 43 4.44 -1.22 9.64
N VAL A 44 4.15 -2.11 10.61
CA VAL A 44 4.18 -1.77 12.04
C VAL A 44 5.58 -1.35 12.47
N ILE A 45 6.61 -2.10 12.08
CA ILE A 45 8.01 -1.80 12.44
C ILE A 45 8.42 -0.43 11.90
N VAL A 46 8.16 -0.16 10.63
CA VAL A 46 8.59 1.08 9.97
C VAL A 46 7.80 2.29 10.51
N LEU A 47 6.51 2.14 10.85
CA LEU A 47 5.75 3.20 11.50
C LEU A 47 6.28 3.53 12.90
N VAL A 48 6.65 2.53 13.69
CA VAL A 48 7.29 2.75 15.01
C VAL A 48 8.62 3.47 14.84
N LEU A 49 9.43 3.08 13.84
CA LEU A 49 10.68 3.76 13.50
C LEU A 49 10.46 5.22 13.08
N LEU A 50 9.38 5.49 12.35
CA LEU A 50 9.02 6.85 11.93
C LEU A 50 8.65 7.74 13.12
N VAL A 51 7.97 7.20 14.13
CA VAL A 51 7.57 7.95 15.34
C VAL A 51 8.78 8.42 16.16
N ILE A 52 9.88 7.65 16.16
CA ILE A 52 11.11 7.98 16.90
C ILE A 52 12.18 8.69 16.06
N ALA A 53 11.86 9.06 14.81
CA ALA A 53 12.82 9.66 13.90
C ALA A 53 12.96 11.18 14.11
N ASP A 54 14.12 11.63 14.58
CA ASP A 54 14.34 13.04 14.97
C ASP A 54 15.06 13.91 13.92
N GLY A 55 15.36 13.37 12.72
CA GLY A 55 16.19 14.05 11.71
C GLY A 55 15.55 14.07 10.33
N TYR A 56 15.72 15.19 9.59
CA TYR A 56 15.18 15.36 8.24
C TYR A 56 15.52 14.19 7.30
N TRP A 57 16.80 13.82 7.22
CA TRP A 57 17.26 12.73 6.38
C TRP A 57 16.75 11.35 6.85
N THR A 58 16.67 11.14 8.16
CA THR A 58 16.15 9.91 8.76
C THR A 58 14.66 9.73 8.44
N ILE A 59 13.86 10.79 8.64
CA ILE A 59 12.43 10.81 8.31
C ILE A 59 12.24 10.58 6.81
N MET A 60 13.04 11.23 5.97
CA MET A 60 12.92 11.09 4.51
C MET A 60 13.20 9.65 4.07
N VAL A 61 14.29 9.03 4.55
CA VAL A 61 14.64 7.65 4.22
C VAL A 61 13.57 6.67 4.74
N ILE A 62 13.13 6.82 5.98
CA ILE A 62 12.08 5.97 6.56
C ILE A 62 10.77 6.15 5.78
N SER A 63 10.43 7.36 5.35
CA SER A 63 9.22 7.61 4.55
C SER A 63 9.27 6.89 3.19
N PHE A 64 10.41 6.89 2.50
CA PHE A 64 10.58 6.10 1.26
C PHE A 64 10.38 4.59 1.51
N VAL A 65 10.93 4.09 2.62
CA VAL A 65 10.80 2.71 3.06
C VAL A 65 9.33 2.37 3.35
N VAL A 66 8.59 3.26 4.03
CA VAL A 66 7.13 3.13 4.24
C VAL A 66 6.41 3.02 2.90
N PHE A 67 6.65 3.93 1.95
CA PHE A 67 5.95 3.94 0.67
C PHE A 67 6.12 2.63 -0.11
N ILE A 68 7.34 2.12 -0.20
CA ILE A 68 7.62 0.88 -0.93
C ILE A 68 6.85 -0.30 -0.33
N GLY A 69 6.83 -0.45 1.00
CA GLY A 69 6.11 -1.56 1.63
C GLY A 69 4.60 -1.43 1.52
N PHE A 70 4.06 -0.23 1.74
CA PHE A 70 2.61 0.00 1.73
C PHE A 70 1.99 -0.11 0.34
N ASP A 71 2.68 0.38 -0.70
CA ASP A 71 2.17 0.33 -2.08
C ASP A 71 1.93 -1.12 -2.55
N MET A 72 2.68 -2.07 -2.01
CA MET A 72 2.58 -3.48 -2.37
C MET A 72 1.44 -4.23 -1.66
N ILE A 73 0.88 -3.70 -0.58
CA ILE A 73 -0.20 -4.35 0.18
C ILE A 73 -1.49 -4.37 -0.63
N ARG A 74 -1.84 -3.26 -1.27
CA ARG A 74 -3.08 -3.10 -2.07
C ARG A 74 -3.22 -4.13 -3.20
N PRO A 75 -2.23 -4.32 -4.09
CA PRO A 75 -2.33 -5.30 -5.17
C PRO A 75 -2.31 -6.74 -4.63
N ALA A 76 -1.55 -7.02 -3.57
CA ALA A 76 -1.50 -8.35 -2.95
C ALA A 76 -2.87 -8.76 -2.39
N ILE A 77 -3.55 -7.88 -1.65
CA ILE A 77 -4.90 -8.12 -1.12
C ILE A 77 -5.91 -8.30 -2.25
N THR A 78 -5.83 -7.45 -3.28
CA THR A 78 -6.76 -7.51 -4.42
C THR A 78 -6.61 -8.82 -5.18
N ASN A 79 -5.38 -9.26 -5.44
CA ASN A 79 -5.11 -10.56 -6.07
C ASN A 79 -5.56 -11.73 -5.19
N TYR A 80 -5.25 -11.68 -3.89
CA TYR A 80 -5.66 -12.71 -2.94
C TYR A 80 -7.19 -12.91 -2.95
N PHE A 81 -7.95 -11.82 -2.81
CA PHE A 81 -9.41 -11.90 -2.86
C PHE A 81 -9.92 -12.38 -4.22
N SER A 82 -9.27 -11.97 -5.31
CA SER A 82 -9.63 -12.39 -6.66
C SER A 82 -9.44 -13.90 -6.86
N ASN A 83 -8.33 -14.44 -6.37
CA ASN A 83 -8.00 -15.85 -6.49
C ASN A 83 -8.93 -16.76 -5.67
N ILE A 84 -9.32 -16.34 -4.46
CA ILE A 84 -10.22 -17.14 -3.62
C ILE A 84 -11.71 -17.02 -4.02
N ALA A 85 -12.10 -15.92 -4.66
CA ALA A 85 -13.50 -15.63 -4.96
C ALA A 85 -14.00 -16.27 -6.27
N GLY A 86 -13.10 -16.66 -7.18
CA GLY A 86 -13.46 -17.25 -8.48
C GLY A 86 -14.48 -16.40 -9.24
N ASP A 87 -15.62 -16.99 -9.60
CA ASP A 87 -16.72 -16.31 -10.31
C ASP A 87 -17.34 -15.13 -9.55
N ARG A 88 -17.04 -14.99 -8.25
CA ARG A 88 -17.55 -13.91 -7.39
C ARG A 88 -16.54 -12.78 -7.18
N GLN A 89 -15.52 -12.67 -8.03
CA GLN A 89 -14.51 -11.61 -7.95
C GLN A 89 -15.13 -10.20 -7.89
N GLY A 90 -16.23 -9.94 -8.62
CA GLY A 90 -16.93 -8.65 -8.55
C GLY A 90 -17.52 -8.34 -7.17
N PHE A 91 -18.04 -9.36 -6.47
CA PHE A 91 -18.53 -9.22 -5.09
C PHE A 91 -17.37 -9.03 -4.11
N ALA A 92 -16.29 -9.82 -4.24
CA ALA A 92 -15.10 -9.70 -3.41
C ALA A 92 -14.38 -8.36 -3.60
N GLY A 93 -14.26 -7.89 -4.83
CA GLY A 93 -13.74 -6.56 -5.17
C GLY A 93 -14.63 -5.44 -4.63
N GLY A 94 -15.96 -5.63 -4.66
CA GLY A 94 -16.93 -4.75 -4.02
C GLY A 94 -16.69 -4.62 -2.52
N LEU A 95 -16.57 -5.75 -1.81
CA LEU A 95 -16.25 -5.77 -0.38
C LEU A 95 -14.90 -5.10 -0.08
N ASN A 96 -13.86 -5.39 -0.86
CA ASN A 96 -12.53 -4.77 -0.71
C ASN A 96 -12.61 -3.23 -0.86
N SER A 97 -13.38 -2.74 -1.82
CA SER A 97 -13.61 -1.31 -2.04
C SER A 97 -14.41 -0.66 -0.88
N THR A 98 -15.41 -1.36 -0.35
CA THR A 98 -16.17 -0.90 0.82
C THR A 98 -15.27 -0.75 2.05
N PHE A 99 -14.46 -1.77 2.37
CA PHE A 99 -13.53 -1.70 3.50
C PHE A 99 -12.46 -0.62 3.31
N THR A 100 -11.94 -0.44 2.09
CA THR A 100 -10.99 0.63 1.78
C THR A 100 -11.63 2.01 1.99
N SER A 101 -12.86 2.21 1.52
CA SER A 101 -13.61 3.46 1.71
C SER A 101 -13.87 3.75 3.19
N MET A 102 -14.24 2.72 3.97
CA MET A 102 -14.38 2.85 5.42
C MET A 102 -13.07 3.27 6.09
N GLY A 103 -11.94 2.67 5.71
CA GLY A 103 -10.62 3.06 6.22
C GLY A 103 -10.27 4.52 5.88
N ASN A 104 -10.53 4.95 4.64
CA ASN A 104 -10.28 6.33 4.22
C ASN A 104 -11.18 7.36 4.92
N PHE A 105 -12.36 6.95 5.39
CA PHE A 105 -13.27 7.80 6.16
C PHE A 105 -12.89 7.85 7.65
N ILE A 106 -12.68 6.67 8.27
CA ILE A 106 -12.40 6.53 9.70
C ILE A 106 -10.97 6.99 10.04
N GLY A 107 -10.01 6.76 9.15
CA GLY A 107 -8.59 7.06 9.37
C GLY A 107 -8.33 8.53 9.73
N PRO A 108 -8.71 9.48 8.86
CA PRO A 108 -8.57 10.92 9.17
C PRO A 108 -9.35 11.32 10.43
N LEU A 109 -10.53 10.75 10.65
CA LEU A 109 -11.41 11.08 11.78
C LEU A 109 -10.83 10.70 13.14
N ILE A 110 -10.01 9.65 13.21
CA ILE A 110 -9.30 9.25 14.45
C ILE A 110 -7.95 9.97 14.57
N ALA A 111 -7.30 10.29 13.45
CA ALA A 111 -5.97 10.89 13.43
C ALA A 111 -5.94 12.40 13.77
N GLY A 112 -7.09 13.10 13.71
CA GLY A 112 -7.19 14.53 13.99
C GLY A 112 -8.63 15.00 14.21
#